data_AF-A0A3R0XP47-F1
#
_entry.id   AF-A0A3R0XP47-F1
#
_cell.length_a   1.000
_cell.length_b   1.000
_cell.length_c   1.000
_cell.angle_alpha   90.00
_cell.angle_beta   90.00
_cell.angle_gamma   90.00
#
_symmetry.space_group_name_H-M   'P 1'
#
loop_
_entity.id
_entity.type
_entity.pdbx_description
1 polymer ?
#
loop_
_entity_poly.entity_id
_entity_poly.type
_entity_poly.pdbx_seq_one_letter_code
_entity_poly.pdbx_strand_id
1 'polypeptide(L)'
;MGVDDGAPVETVETPVSRTWRRPFLKWAGGKYSLLPDLYQLIPAGMRLIEPFVGGGSVFLNSDKHACFLLADVNTDLINLYQMLAVVPGAVIRHARVMFDRLNNAESYTALRDEFNAQVMDGPERAAAFLFLNRHCFNGLIRYNRNNQFNVGWGKYPSPYFPLDEINAFTEMAHNCVFMAAGFRRTLALAGEGDVVYCDPPYEPMPGTAGFTNYAAGGFTWDDHIALAECCVAAHQRGARIVIGNSTAPRVIDLYSQHGFEIHHISARRSISSKGSTRETAKDLVAIL
;
A
#
# COMPACT_ATOMS: atom_id res chain seq x y z
N MET A 1 -37.31 40.37 41.46
CA MET A 1 -35.94 39.90 41.24
C MET A 1 -36.02 38.41 40.96
N GLY A 2 -36.11 38.02 39.70
CA GLY A 2 -35.96 36.63 39.26
C GLY A 2 -34.61 36.55 38.57
N VAL A 3 -33.73 35.70 39.09
CA VAL A 3 -32.42 35.42 38.50
C VAL A 3 -32.61 34.18 37.64
N ASP A 4 -32.43 34.34 36.34
CA ASP A 4 -32.45 33.26 35.35
C ASP A 4 -31.02 32.72 35.22
N ASP A 5 -30.76 31.57 35.84
CA ASP A 5 -29.48 30.88 35.78
C ASP A 5 -29.36 30.16 34.43
N GLY A 6 -28.82 30.88 33.45
CA GLY A 6 -28.44 30.34 32.15
C GLY A 6 -27.33 29.30 32.29
N ALA A 7 -27.68 28.02 32.13
CA ALA A 7 -26.72 26.93 32.03
C ALA A 7 -25.77 27.12 30.83
N PRO A 8 -24.48 26.72 30.95
CA PRO A 8 -23.53 26.87 29.86
C PRO A 8 -23.89 25.92 28.71
N VAL A 9 -24.04 26.49 27.52
CA VAL A 9 -24.18 25.74 26.27
C VAL A 9 -22.83 25.10 25.96
N GLU A 10 -22.73 23.78 26.17
CA GLU A 10 -21.62 22.98 25.64
C GLU A 10 -21.64 23.08 24.11
N THR A 11 -20.67 23.78 23.56
CA THR A 11 -20.39 23.77 22.13
C THR A 11 -19.85 22.39 21.77
N VAL A 12 -20.72 21.54 21.21
CA VAL A 12 -20.32 20.29 20.57
C VAL A 12 -19.45 20.66 19.37
N GLU A 13 -18.13 20.56 19.53
CA GLU A 13 -17.19 20.67 18.41
C GLU A 13 -17.57 19.60 17.37
N THR A 14 -18.00 20.06 16.20
CA THR A 14 -18.28 19.16 15.08
C THR A 14 -16.96 18.55 14.64
N PRO A 15 -16.81 17.22 14.55
CA PRO A 15 -15.53 16.62 14.18
C PRO A 15 -15.14 17.11 12.79
N VAL A 16 -13.99 17.78 12.69
CA VAL A 16 -13.41 18.19 11.40
C VAL A 16 -13.25 16.93 10.55
N SER A 17 -13.89 16.88 9.38
CA SER A 17 -13.79 15.73 8.50
C SER A 17 -12.35 15.61 7.99
N ARG A 18 -11.66 14.53 8.37
CA ARG A 18 -10.30 14.26 7.92
C ARG A 18 -10.30 14.03 6.41
N THR A 19 -9.49 14.78 5.69
CA THR A 19 -9.27 14.57 4.26
C THR A 19 -8.14 13.57 4.04
N TRP A 20 -8.43 12.48 3.34
CA TRP A 20 -7.45 11.42 3.05
C TRP A 20 -6.70 11.71 1.75
N ARG A 21 -5.38 11.57 1.77
CA ARG A 21 -4.48 11.68 0.61
C ARG A 21 -4.46 10.38 -0.19
N ARG A 22 -4.70 10.47 -1.50
CA ARG A 22 -4.65 9.30 -2.38
C ARG A 22 -3.20 8.96 -2.77
N PRO A 23 -2.85 7.66 -2.86
CA PRO A 23 -1.65 7.23 -3.55
C PRO A 23 -1.57 7.71 -5.00
N PHE A 24 -0.35 8.00 -5.44
CA PHE A 24 -0.07 8.33 -6.84
C PHE A 24 0.09 7.08 -7.75
N LEU A 25 0.06 5.86 -7.21
CA LEU A 25 0.00 4.62 -7.97
C LEU A 25 -1.38 3.98 -7.91
N LYS A 26 -1.80 3.34 -9.00
CA LYS A 26 -2.85 2.33 -8.96
C LYS A 26 -2.23 1.05 -8.38
N TRP A 27 -2.72 0.60 -7.24
CA TRP A 27 -2.16 -0.59 -6.58
C TRP A 27 -3.26 -1.57 -6.20
N ALA A 28 -3.09 -2.83 -6.59
CA ALA A 28 -4.00 -3.88 -6.19
C ALA A 28 -3.94 -4.06 -4.66
N GLY A 29 -5.11 -4.21 -4.03
CA GLY A 29 -5.22 -4.28 -2.57
C GLY A 29 -5.08 -2.93 -1.84
N GLY A 30 -5.00 -1.79 -2.56
CA GLY A 30 -4.84 -0.47 -1.96
C GLY A 30 -5.83 -0.17 -0.83
N LYS A 31 -5.30 0.22 0.34
CA LYS A 31 -6.05 0.38 1.59
C LYS A 31 -6.74 1.72 1.78
N TYR A 32 -6.75 2.57 0.75
CA TYR A 32 -7.35 3.91 0.81
C TYR A 32 -8.79 3.91 1.35
N SER A 33 -9.64 2.97 0.93
CA SER A 33 -11.03 2.89 1.42
C SER A 33 -11.17 2.41 2.87
N LEU A 34 -10.14 1.75 3.40
CA LEU A 34 -10.08 1.21 4.75
C LEU A 34 -9.37 2.15 5.74
N LEU A 35 -8.86 3.30 5.25
CA LEU A 35 -8.14 4.26 6.08
C LEU A 35 -8.92 4.73 7.31
N PRO A 36 -10.23 5.01 7.26
CA PRO A 36 -10.96 5.43 8.46
C PRO A 36 -10.86 4.41 9.61
N ASP A 37 -11.00 3.11 9.31
CA ASP A 37 -10.94 2.05 10.32
C ASP A 37 -9.48 1.75 10.71
N LEU A 38 -8.58 1.60 9.74
CA LEU A 38 -7.15 1.35 9.97
C LEU A 38 -6.52 2.48 10.77
N TYR A 39 -6.94 3.73 10.56
CA TYR A 39 -6.46 4.86 11.32
C TYR A 39 -6.84 4.80 12.79
N GLN A 40 -7.95 4.17 13.17
CA GLN A 40 -8.26 3.99 14.60
C GLN A 40 -7.41 2.86 15.21
N LEU A 41 -7.13 1.82 14.44
CA LEU A 41 -6.48 0.60 14.92
C LEU A 41 -4.94 0.69 14.94
N ILE A 42 -4.33 1.43 14.02
CA ILE A 42 -2.87 1.62 14.01
C ILE A 42 -2.51 2.58 15.16
N PRO A 43 -1.75 2.16 16.18
CA PRO A 43 -1.43 3.04 17.29
C PRO A 43 -0.43 4.14 16.89
N ALA A 44 -0.27 5.16 17.73
CA ALA A 44 0.77 6.18 17.55
C ALA A 44 2.12 5.69 18.09
N GLY A 45 3.23 6.00 17.42
CA GLY A 45 4.58 5.59 17.83
C GLY A 45 5.66 6.47 17.21
N MET A 46 6.93 6.16 17.48
CA MET A 46 8.04 6.96 16.94
C MET A 46 8.19 6.74 15.43
N ARG A 47 8.28 5.47 15.03
CA ARG A 47 8.53 5.06 13.65
C ARG A 47 7.48 4.06 13.19
N LEU A 48 6.94 4.28 11.99
CA LEU A 48 6.07 3.32 11.32
C LEU A 48 6.90 2.48 10.34
N ILE A 49 6.79 1.16 10.44
CA ILE A 49 7.43 0.20 9.54
C ILE A 49 6.33 -0.45 8.69
N GLU A 50 6.42 -0.32 7.37
CA GLU A 50 5.53 -1.01 6.41
C GLU A 50 6.35 -2.01 5.58
N PRO A 51 6.38 -3.31 5.94
CA PRO A 51 7.10 -4.35 5.18
C PRO A 51 6.53 -4.65 3.79
N PHE A 52 5.32 -4.18 3.53
CA PHE A 52 4.55 -4.40 2.30
C PHE A 52 3.95 -3.06 1.85
N VAL A 53 4.77 -2.02 1.69
CA VAL A 53 4.28 -0.64 1.51
C VAL A 53 3.33 -0.51 0.31
N GLY A 54 3.57 -1.26 -0.76
CA GLY A 54 2.76 -1.20 -1.98
C GLY A 54 2.53 0.25 -2.43
N GLY A 55 1.29 0.62 -2.72
CA GLY A 55 0.91 1.99 -3.09
C GLY A 55 1.00 3.03 -1.96
N GLY A 56 1.30 2.65 -0.71
CA GLY A 56 1.61 3.63 0.34
C GLY A 56 0.42 4.35 0.96
N SER A 57 -0.77 3.75 0.95
CA SER A 57 -1.99 4.43 1.47
C SER A 57 -1.87 4.80 2.94
N VAL A 58 -1.24 3.95 3.76
CA VAL A 58 -1.18 4.13 5.22
C VAL A 58 -0.17 5.20 5.61
N PHE A 59 1.11 5.09 5.23
CA PHE A 59 2.08 6.13 5.59
C PHE A 59 1.70 7.51 5.05
N LEU A 60 1.17 7.62 3.83
CA LEU A 60 0.75 8.91 3.24
C LEU A 60 -0.31 9.64 4.07
N ASN A 61 -1.00 8.90 4.93
CA ASN A 61 -2.08 9.39 5.78
C ASN A 61 -1.76 9.27 7.26
N SER A 62 -0.49 9.08 7.62
CA SER A 62 -0.05 8.94 8.99
C SER A 62 0.49 10.24 9.55
N ASP A 63 -0.18 10.76 10.57
CA ASP A 63 0.21 11.91 11.40
C ASP A 63 0.56 11.50 12.83
N LYS A 64 0.64 10.19 13.09
CA LYS A 64 0.90 9.59 14.41
C LYS A 64 2.33 9.06 14.57
N HIS A 65 3.17 9.29 13.57
CA HIS A 65 4.55 8.80 13.51
C HIS A 65 5.48 9.87 12.94
N ALA A 66 6.71 9.92 13.45
CA ALA A 66 7.70 10.92 13.06
C ALA A 66 8.53 10.48 11.85
N CYS A 67 8.86 9.19 11.75
CA CYS A 67 9.64 8.64 10.64
C CYS A 67 9.12 7.29 10.16
N PHE A 68 9.57 6.88 8.98
CA PHE A 68 9.01 5.73 8.26
C PHE A 68 10.11 4.82 7.71
N LEU A 69 9.95 3.51 7.86
CA LEU A 69 10.71 2.50 7.12
C LEU A 69 9.75 1.76 6.19
N LEU A 70 9.86 2.05 4.90
CA LEU A 70 8.93 1.62 3.88
C LEU A 70 9.62 0.62 2.99
N ALA A 71 9.13 -0.62 2.97
CA ALA A 71 9.76 -1.70 2.26
C ALA A 71 8.79 -2.48 1.39
N ASP A 72 9.34 -3.02 0.31
CA ASP A 72 8.65 -3.94 -0.59
C ASP A 72 9.70 -4.82 -1.27
N VAL A 73 9.27 -6.00 -1.73
CA VAL A 73 10.12 -6.89 -2.55
C VAL A 73 10.24 -6.38 -3.98
N ASN A 74 9.31 -5.53 -4.43
CA ASN A 74 9.33 -4.92 -5.75
C ASN A 74 10.39 -3.81 -5.81
N THR A 75 11.52 -4.12 -6.46
CA THR A 75 12.64 -3.20 -6.62
C THR A 75 12.31 -1.97 -7.48
N ASP A 76 11.43 -2.11 -8.47
CA ASP A 76 11.02 -0.98 -9.33
C ASP A 76 10.14 0.02 -8.58
N LEU A 77 9.26 -0.47 -7.70
CA LEU A 77 8.49 0.36 -6.78
C LEU A 77 9.40 1.14 -5.84
N ILE A 78 10.37 0.46 -5.22
CA ILE A 78 11.30 1.10 -4.29
C ILE A 78 12.21 2.09 -5.02
N ASN A 79 12.68 1.76 -6.23
CA ASN A 79 13.43 2.70 -7.08
C ASN A 79 12.60 3.97 -7.36
N LEU A 80 11.33 3.81 -7.73
CA LEU A 80 10.44 4.96 -7.95
C LEU A 80 10.32 5.84 -6.70
N TYR A 81 10.12 5.24 -5.52
CA TYR A 81 10.02 5.99 -4.27
C TYR A 81 11.32 6.72 -3.92
N GLN A 82 12.47 6.06 -4.08
CA GLN A 82 13.79 6.65 -3.86
C GLN A 82 14.07 7.80 -4.83
N MET A 83 13.76 7.63 -6.13
CA MET A 83 14.00 8.68 -7.12
C MET A 83 13.07 9.88 -6.93
N LEU A 84 11.82 9.66 -6.51
CA LEU A 84 10.93 10.77 -6.12
C LEU A 84 11.40 11.47 -4.85
N ALA A 85 12.04 10.77 -3.92
CA ALA A 85 12.60 11.38 -2.71
C ALA A 85 13.83 12.25 -3.01
N VAL A 86 14.70 11.80 -3.92
CA VAL A 86 16.02 12.43 -4.16
C VAL A 86 16.02 13.39 -5.35
N VAL A 87 15.36 13.05 -6.45
CA VAL A 87 15.35 13.82 -7.71
C VAL A 87 13.94 13.92 -8.34
N PRO A 88 12.92 14.40 -7.60
CA PRO A 88 11.53 14.38 -8.06
C PRO A 88 11.33 15.12 -9.38
N GLY A 89 12.02 16.25 -9.58
CA GLY A 89 11.93 17.03 -10.81
C GLY A 89 12.36 16.27 -12.06
N ALA A 90 13.37 15.39 -11.96
CA ALA A 90 13.80 14.57 -13.10
C ALA A 90 12.73 13.53 -13.45
N VAL A 91 12.25 12.79 -12.45
CA VAL A 91 11.21 11.77 -12.62
C VAL A 91 9.94 12.38 -13.22
N ILE A 92 9.47 13.51 -12.68
CA ILE A 92 8.26 14.20 -13.16
C ILE A 92 8.41 14.64 -14.62
N ARG A 93 9.58 15.18 -15.01
CA ARG A 93 9.83 15.59 -16.40
C ARG A 93 9.81 14.41 -17.36
N HIS A 94 10.52 13.33 -17.06
CA HIS A 94 10.52 12.12 -17.89
C HIS A 94 9.10 11.55 -18.00
N ALA A 95 8.40 11.41 -16.87
CA ALA A 95 7.05 10.88 -16.84
C ALA A 95 6.08 11.76 -17.65
N ARG A 96 6.17 13.09 -17.55
CA ARG A 96 5.34 14.00 -18.34
C ARG A 96 5.52 13.78 -19.84
N VAL A 97 6.77 13.69 -20.31
CA VAL A 97 7.08 13.42 -21.72
C VAL A 97 6.47 12.09 -22.17
N MET A 98 6.57 11.05 -21.34
CA MET A 98 5.98 9.74 -21.64
C MET A 98 4.45 9.81 -21.75
N PHE A 99 3.77 10.43 -20.78
CA PHE A 99 2.30 10.58 -20.76
C PHE A 99 1.80 11.37 -21.97
N ASP A 100 2.50 12.44 -22.35
CA ASP A 100 2.07 13.32 -23.44
C ASP A 100 2.28 12.70 -24.82
N ARG A 101 3.32 11.86 -24.99
CA ARG A 101 3.76 11.39 -26.32
C ARG A 101 3.48 9.91 -26.60
N LEU A 102 3.38 9.07 -25.58
CA LEU A 102 3.41 7.61 -25.75
C LEU A 102 2.05 6.93 -25.52
N ASN A 103 0.94 7.69 -25.51
CA ASN A 103 -0.40 7.18 -25.21
C ASN A 103 -1.04 6.38 -26.38
N ASN A 104 -0.32 5.39 -26.92
CA ASN A 104 -0.80 4.46 -27.93
C ASN A 104 -0.17 3.05 -27.72
N ALA A 105 -0.74 2.04 -28.37
CA ALA A 105 -0.35 0.65 -28.14
C ALA A 105 1.09 0.31 -28.59
N GLU A 106 1.56 0.92 -29.67
CA GLU A 106 2.91 0.71 -30.21
C GLU A 106 3.96 1.30 -29.27
N SER A 107 3.82 2.58 -28.92
CA SER A 107 4.73 3.28 -28.01
C SER A 107 4.74 2.66 -26.61
N TYR A 108 3.58 2.21 -26.10
CA TYR A 108 3.53 1.47 -24.84
C TYR A 108 4.34 0.17 -24.90
N THR A 109 4.24 -0.57 -26.00
CA THR A 109 4.97 -1.83 -26.18
C THR A 109 6.47 -1.58 -26.24
N ALA A 110 6.91 -0.58 -27.02
CA ALA A 110 8.31 -0.19 -27.10
C ALA A 110 8.90 0.20 -25.73
N LEU A 111 8.24 1.10 -25.00
CA LEU A 111 8.70 1.52 -23.67
C LEU A 111 8.74 0.35 -22.68
N ARG A 112 7.76 -0.56 -22.73
CA ARG A 112 7.74 -1.76 -21.89
C ARG A 112 8.93 -2.67 -22.20
N ASP A 113 9.28 -2.82 -23.47
CA ASP A 113 10.38 -3.68 -23.89
C ASP A 113 11.74 -3.06 -23.48
N GLU A 114 11.89 -1.73 -23.59
CA GLU A 114 13.06 -1.01 -23.03
C GLU A 114 13.14 -1.12 -21.50
N PHE A 115 12.01 -0.97 -20.81
CA PHE A 115 11.93 -1.16 -19.36
C PHE A 115 12.36 -2.58 -18.95
N ASN A 116 11.94 -3.59 -19.71
CA ASN A 116 12.32 -4.99 -19.49
C ASN A 116 13.77 -5.30 -19.85
N ALA A 117 14.37 -4.54 -20.77
CA ALA A 117 15.78 -4.66 -21.12
C ALA A 117 16.73 -4.10 -20.05
N GLN A 118 16.20 -3.39 -19.04
CA GLN A 118 16.95 -2.79 -17.93
C GLN A 118 18.08 -1.85 -18.37
N VAL A 119 17.84 -1.07 -19.43
CA VAL A 119 18.83 -0.11 -19.98
C VAL A 119 18.62 1.34 -19.53
N MET A 120 17.49 1.63 -18.89
CA MET A 120 17.14 2.96 -18.36
C MET A 120 17.92 3.28 -17.08
N ASP A 121 18.29 4.55 -16.89
CA ASP A 121 18.83 5.01 -15.62
C ASP A 121 17.76 5.07 -14.52
N GLY A 122 18.16 5.33 -13.26
CA GLY A 122 17.26 5.31 -12.11
C GLY A 122 16.01 6.19 -12.28
N PRO A 123 16.16 7.51 -12.56
CA PRO A 123 15.04 8.42 -12.75
C PRO A 123 14.16 8.10 -13.96
N GLU A 124 14.76 7.72 -15.10
CA GLU A 124 14.00 7.32 -16.29
C GLU A 124 13.21 6.04 -16.04
N ARG A 125 13.82 5.04 -15.38
CA ARG A 125 13.15 3.80 -15.00
C ARG A 125 11.99 4.04 -14.03
N ALA A 126 12.16 4.95 -13.07
CA ALA A 126 11.08 5.37 -12.17
C ALA A 126 9.91 5.99 -12.93
N ALA A 127 10.20 6.89 -13.88
CA ALA A 127 9.19 7.51 -14.73
C ALA A 127 8.47 6.48 -15.61
N ALA A 128 9.21 5.55 -16.21
CA ALA A 128 8.65 4.47 -17.03
C ALA A 128 7.75 3.55 -16.20
N PHE A 129 8.14 3.20 -14.97
CA PHE A 129 7.29 2.41 -14.07
C PHE A 129 5.96 3.12 -13.74
N LEU A 130 6.00 4.43 -13.44
CA LEU A 130 4.79 5.24 -13.23
C LEU A 130 3.90 5.27 -14.50
N PHE A 131 4.50 5.48 -15.66
CA PHE A 131 3.79 5.45 -16.93
C PHE A 131 3.12 4.09 -17.15
N LEU A 132 3.87 2.99 -17.06
CA LEU A 132 3.34 1.64 -17.22
C LEU A 132 2.17 1.39 -16.26
N ASN A 133 2.29 1.77 -14.99
CA ASN A 133 1.20 1.64 -14.02
C ASN A 133 -0.07 2.41 -14.41
N ARG A 134 0.07 3.65 -14.92
CA ARG A 134 -1.11 4.46 -15.27
C ARG A 134 -1.76 4.04 -16.59
N HIS A 135 -1.00 3.37 -17.46
CA HIS A 135 -1.38 3.04 -18.83
C HIS A 135 -1.67 1.56 -19.08
N CYS A 136 -1.22 0.64 -18.22
CA CYS A 136 -1.48 -0.79 -18.35
C CYS A 136 -2.91 -1.15 -17.92
N PHE A 137 -3.37 -2.34 -18.33
CA PHE A 137 -4.67 -2.86 -17.95
C PHE A 137 -4.87 -2.86 -16.43
N ASN A 138 -5.88 -2.12 -15.95
CA ASN A 138 -6.27 -1.98 -14.54
C ASN A 138 -5.16 -1.49 -13.58
N GLY A 139 -4.07 -0.92 -14.10
CA GLY A 139 -2.93 -0.51 -13.27
C GLY A 139 -2.25 -1.67 -12.55
N LEU A 140 -2.34 -2.87 -13.11
CA LEU A 140 -1.74 -4.05 -12.53
C LEU A 140 -0.21 -3.99 -12.67
N ILE A 141 0.49 -4.32 -11.57
CA ILE A 141 1.93 -4.55 -11.57
C ILE A 141 2.17 -6.05 -11.49
N ARG A 142 2.67 -6.64 -12.58
CA ARG A 142 2.90 -8.08 -12.68
C ARG A 142 4.11 -8.39 -13.55
N TYR A 143 4.92 -9.30 -13.05
CA TYR A 143 6.13 -9.79 -13.71
C TYR A 143 6.01 -11.28 -14.01
N ASN A 144 6.65 -11.72 -15.09
CA ASN A 144 6.79 -13.15 -15.38
C ASN A 144 7.95 -13.76 -14.56
N ARG A 145 8.21 -15.07 -14.73
CA ARG A 145 9.30 -15.78 -14.04
C ARG A 145 10.71 -15.29 -14.43
N ASN A 146 10.83 -14.53 -15.52
CA ASN A 146 12.08 -13.89 -15.96
C ASN A 146 12.20 -12.45 -15.43
N ASN A 147 11.37 -12.05 -14.46
CA ASN A 147 11.29 -10.70 -13.91
C ASN A 147 10.99 -9.60 -14.95
N GLN A 148 10.27 -9.95 -16.02
CA GLN A 148 9.84 -8.98 -17.03
C GLN A 148 8.39 -8.58 -16.78
N PHE A 149 8.12 -7.27 -16.77
CA PHE A 149 6.79 -6.71 -16.71
C PHE A 149 5.97 -7.17 -17.93
N ASN A 150 4.80 -7.77 -17.70
CA ASN A 150 4.03 -8.46 -18.73
C ASN A 150 2.54 -8.10 -18.78
N VAL A 151 2.18 -6.88 -18.35
CA VAL A 151 0.79 -6.40 -18.42
C VAL A 151 0.56 -5.68 -19.76
N GLY A 152 -0.57 -5.98 -20.39
CA GLY A 152 -0.96 -5.40 -21.67
C GLY A 152 -1.45 -3.95 -21.56
N TRP A 153 -1.53 -3.28 -22.71
CA TRP A 153 -2.05 -1.93 -22.85
C TRP A 153 -3.48 -1.78 -22.31
N GLY A 154 -3.72 -0.74 -21.51
CA GLY A 154 -4.99 -0.50 -20.83
C GLY A 154 -6.05 0.24 -21.64
N LYS A 155 -5.69 0.83 -22.80
CA LYS A 155 -6.60 1.56 -23.71
C LYS A 155 -7.36 2.73 -23.06
N TYR A 156 -6.75 3.39 -22.07
CA TYR A 156 -7.33 4.59 -21.47
C TYR A 156 -7.15 5.78 -22.42
N PRO A 157 -8.20 6.54 -22.75
CA PRO A 157 -8.09 7.65 -23.70
C PRO A 157 -7.27 8.82 -23.14
N SER A 158 -7.37 9.08 -21.83
CA SER A 158 -6.61 10.12 -21.15
C SER A 158 -6.24 9.65 -19.74
N PRO A 159 -5.09 8.95 -19.58
CA PRO A 159 -4.57 8.55 -18.28
C PRO A 159 -4.28 9.78 -17.40
N TYR A 160 -4.86 9.82 -16.20
CA TYR A 160 -4.60 10.87 -15.22
C TYR A 160 -3.13 10.88 -14.80
N PHE A 161 -2.48 12.04 -14.92
CA PHE A 161 -1.13 12.27 -14.40
C PHE A 161 -1.20 12.78 -12.95
N PRO A 162 -0.72 12.01 -11.96
CA PRO A 162 -0.96 12.28 -10.54
C PRO A 162 0.05 13.26 -9.94
N LEU A 163 0.13 14.49 -10.46
CA LEU A 163 1.13 15.47 -10.00
C LEU A 163 0.92 15.85 -8.54
N ASP A 164 -0.32 16.12 -8.14
CA ASP A 164 -0.63 16.55 -6.77
C ASP A 164 -0.34 15.43 -5.76
N GLU A 165 -0.67 14.18 -6.10
CA GLU A 165 -0.34 13.03 -5.26
C GLU A 165 1.16 12.74 -5.21
N ILE A 166 1.91 12.99 -6.30
CA ILE A 166 3.39 12.92 -6.27
C ILE A 166 3.94 13.99 -5.35
N ASN A 167 3.47 15.24 -5.46
CA ASN A 167 3.93 16.32 -4.59
C ASN A 167 3.66 16.01 -3.11
N ALA A 168 2.46 15.52 -2.80
CA ALA A 168 2.10 15.08 -1.46
C ALA A 168 2.99 13.93 -0.93
N PHE A 169 3.42 13.01 -1.79
CA PHE A 169 4.40 11.99 -1.44
C PHE A 169 5.78 12.61 -1.16
N THR A 170 6.26 13.51 -2.03
CA THR A 170 7.59 14.13 -1.88
C THR A 170 7.69 14.97 -0.60
N GLU A 171 6.60 15.61 -0.19
CA GLU A 171 6.52 16.31 1.09
C GLU A 171 6.80 15.39 2.28
N MET A 172 6.40 14.12 2.23
CA MET A 172 6.62 13.16 3.32
C MET A 172 7.95 12.41 3.20
N ALA A 173 8.48 12.29 1.98
CA ALA A 173 9.62 11.42 1.68
C ALA A 173 10.89 11.74 2.47
N HIS A 174 11.07 12.98 2.97
CA HIS A 174 12.22 13.36 3.79
C HIS A 174 12.29 12.61 5.14
N ASN A 175 11.16 12.08 5.63
CA ASN A 175 11.09 11.29 6.87
C ASN A 175 11.14 9.78 6.60
N CYS A 176 11.37 9.37 5.35
CA CYS A 176 11.24 7.98 4.91
C CYS A 176 12.60 7.36 4.59
N VAL A 177 12.77 6.11 5.03
CA VAL A 177 13.78 5.18 4.53
C VAL A 177 13.09 4.16 3.65
N PHE A 178 13.48 4.11 2.38
CA PHE A 178 12.93 3.16 1.41
C PHE A 178 13.86 1.96 1.22
N MET A 179 13.34 0.74 1.35
CA MET A 179 14.14 -0.48 1.33
C MET A 179 13.55 -1.56 0.40
N ALA A 180 14.34 -2.01 -0.58
CA ALA A 180 14.00 -3.19 -1.37
C ALA A 180 14.33 -4.45 -0.56
N ALA A 181 13.36 -4.94 0.20
CA ALA A 181 13.52 -6.06 1.11
C ALA A 181 12.18 -6.74 1.41
N GLY A 182 12.24 -8.03 1.72
CA GLY A 182 11.09 -8.79 2.21
C GLY A 182 10.87 -8.63 3.72
N PHE A 183 9.70 -9.10 4.16
CA PHE A 183 9.21 -8.90 5.52
C PHE A 183 10.12 -9.43 6.63
N ARG A 184 10.84 -10.53 6.40
CA ARG A 184 11.74 -11.13 7.39
C ARG A 184 12.83 -10.13 7.83
N ARG A 185 13.43 -9.44 6.84
CA ARG A 185 14.49 -8.47 7.09
C ARG A 185 13.95 -7.22 7.77
N THR A 186 12.80 -6.73 7.34
CA THR A 186 12.25 -5.46 7.85
C THR A 186 11.65 -5.63 9.24
N LEU A 187 10.96 -6.74 9.52
CA LEU A 187 10.47 -7.05 10.87
C LEU A 187 11.61 -7.26 11.86
N ALA A 188 12.74 -7.83 11.44
CA ALA A 188 13.92 -7.96 12.30
C ALA A 188 14.50 -6.60 12.77
N LEU A 189 14.20 -5.50 12.07
CA LEU A 189 14.59 -4.14 12.45
C LEU A 189 13.61 -3.45 13.40
N ALA A 190 12.47 -4.09 13.68
CA ALA A 190 11.43 -3.55 14.56
C ALA A 190 11.70 -3.91 16.02
N GLY A 191 11.51 -2.95 16.93
CA GLY A 191 11.58 -3.13 18.37
C GLY A 191 10.81 -2.05 19.13
N GLU A 192 11.24 -1.77 20.37
CA GLU A 192 10.59 -0.79 21.24
C GLU A 192 10.37 0.58 20.57
N GLY A 193 9.15 1.10 20.67
CA GLY A 193 8.75 2.39 20.09
C GLY A 193 8.35 2.34 18.61
N ASP A 194 8.61 1.23 17.91
CA ASP A 194 8.15 1.01 16.55
C ASP A 194 6.68 0.56 16.51
N VAL A 195 5.99 0.98 15.45
CA VAL A 195 4.70 0.42 15.04
C VAL A 195 4.93 -0.24 13.69
N VAL A 196 4.49 -1.49 13.54
CA VAL A 196 4.56 -2.22 12.28
C VAL A 196 3.15 -2.36 11.72
N TYR A 197 2.96 -1.96 10.47
CA TYR A 197 1.76 -2.28 9.70
C TYR A 197 2.10 -3.23 8.56
N CYS A 198 1.53 -4.43 8.61
CA CYS A 198 1.69 -5.47 7.59
C CYS A 198 0.41 -5.57 6.74
N ASP A 199 0.59 -5.50 5.42
CA ASP A 199 -0.47 -5.73 4.43
C ASP A 199 0.00 -6.73 3.37
N PRO A 200 0.19 -8.02 3.74
CA PRO A 200 0.69 -9.03 2.81
C PRO A 200 -0.30 -9.27 1.67
N PRO A 201 0.12 -9.91 0.56
CA PRO A 201 -0.82 -10.54 -0.36
C PRO A 201 -1.79 -11.46 0.39
N TYR A 202 -3.09 -11.33 0.13
CA TYR A 202 -4.11 -12.05 0.90
C TYR A 202 -4.18 -13.53 0.52
N GLU A 203 -4.40 -14.38 1.52
CA GLU A 203 -4.81 -15.77 1.31
C GLU A 203 -6.22 -15.79 0.67
N PRO A 204 -6.42 -16.53 -0.43
CA PRO A 204 -7.73 -16.66 -1.06
C PRO A 204 -8.76 -17.29 -0.12
N MET A 205 -10.03 -16.87 -0.27
CA MET A 205 -11.13 -17.56 0.37
C MET A 205 -11.28 -18.97 -0.21
N PRO A 206 -11.70 -19.97 0.58
CA PRO A 206 -11.96 -21.32 0.08
C PRO A 206 -12.86 -21.30 -1.17
N GLY A 207 -12.44 -22.01 -2.22
CA GLY A 207 -13.18 -22.08 -3.49
C GLY A 207 -13.02 -20.86 -4.42
N THR A 208 -12.17 -19.88 -4.07
CA THR A 208 -11.86 -18.73 -4.94
C THR A 208 -10.46 -18.82 -5.52
N ALA A 209 -10.28 -18.42 -6.79
CA ALA A 209 -8.95 -18.26 -7.37
C ALA A 209 -8.37 -16.92 -6.88
N GLY A 210 -7.46 -16.97 -5.89
CA GLY A 210 -6.72 -15.79 -5.43
C GLY A 210 -5.81 -15.23 -6.51
N PHE A 211 -5.77 -13.90 -6.64
CA PHE A 211 -4.75 -13.24 -7.44
C PHE A 211 -3.46 -13.13 -6.60
N THR A 212 -2.59 -14.15 -6.67
CA THR A 212 -1.41 -14.29 -5.79
C THR A 212 -0.06 -13.93 -6.44
N ASN A 213 -0.04 -13.52 -7.71
CA ASN A 213 1.20 -13.28 -8.46
C ASN A 213 1.65 -11.80 -8.39
N TYR A 214 2.16 -11.37 -7.23
CA TYR A 214 2.77 -10.04 -7.04
C TYR A 214 4.31 -10.05 -7.24
N ALA A 215 4.95 -11.21 -7.14
CA ALA A 215 6.38 -11.42 -7.38
C ALA A 215 6.63 -12.81 -8.01
N ALA A 216 7.78 -13.00 -8.67
CA ALA A 216 8.19 -14.31 -9.17
C ALA A 216 8.34 -15.30 -7.99
N GLY A 217 7.37 -16.20 -7.82
CA GLY A 217 7.33 -17.17 -6.71
C GLY A 217 6.05 -17.12 -5.87
N GLY A 218 5.31 -16.00 -5.91
CA GLY A 218 4.08 -15.81 -5.12
C GLY A 218 4.33 -15.64 -3.61
N PHE A 219 3.27 -15.38 -2.85
CA PHE A 219 3.28 -15.39 -1.38
C PHE A 219 2.54 -16.65 -0.94
N THR A 220 3.25 -17.57 -0.29
CA THR A 220 2.74 -18.90 0.04
C THR A 220 2.12 -18.95 1.42
N TRP A 221 1.42 -20.04 1.74
CA TRP A 221 0.94 -20.26 3.10
C TRP A 221 2.09 -20.33 4.12
N ASP A 222 3.23 -20.93 3.75
CA ASP A 222 4.40 -20.97 4.63
C ASP A 222 4.97 -19.56 4.88
N ASP A 223 4.83 -18.66 3.90
CA ASP A 223 5.16 -17.24 4.10
C ASP A 223 4.17 -16.55 5.05
N HIS A 224 2.87 -16.91 5.02
CA HIS A 224 1.90 -16.43 6.01
C HIS A 224 2.23 -16.88 7.43
N ILE A 225 2.58 -18.16 7.62
CA ILE A 225 3.02 -18.68 8.94
C ILE A 225 4.26 -17.91 9.39
N ALA A 226 5.27 -17.85 8.54
CA ALA A 226 6.52 -17.17 8.88
C ALA A 226 6.34 -15.67 9.14
N LEU A 227 5.40 -15.01 8.48
CA LEU A 227 5.05 -13.62 8.74
C LEU A 227 4.48 -13.46 10.15
N ALA A 228 3.54 -14.33 10.55
CA ALA A 228 2.98 -14.32 11.91
C ALA A 228 4.08 -14.53 12.96
N GLU A 229 4.97 -15.49 12.75
CA GLU A 229 6.12 -15.74 13.65
C GLU A 229 7.08 -14.53 13.73
N CYS A 230 7.38 -13.89 12.59
CA CYS A 230 8.23 -12.70 12.57
C CYS A 230 7.56 -11.51 13.28
N CYS A 231 6.23 -11.36 13.15
CA CYS A 231 5.45 -10.36 13.88
C CYS A 231 5.50 -10.61 15.39
N VAL A 232 5.28 -11.85 15.85
CA VAL A 232 5.39 -12.21 17.27
C VAL A 232 6.79 -11.90 17.80
N ALA A 233 7.84 -12.25 17.04
CA ALA A 233 9.21 -11.95 17.44
C ALA A 233 9.48 -10.43 17.53
N ALA A 234 8.92 -9.63 16.63
CA ALA A 234 8.99 -8.16 16.69
C ALA A 234 8.24 -7.60 17.90
N HIS A 235 7.06 -8.15 18.19
CA HIS A 235 6.29 -7.79 19.37
C HIS A 235 7.05 -8.09 20.67
N GLN A 236 7.71 -9.24 20.77
CA GLN A 236 8.58 -9.59 21.90
C GLN A 236 9.77 -8.64 22.09
N ARG A 237 10.19 -7.92 21.03
CA ARG A 237 11.20 -6.85 21.12
C ARG A 237 10.62 -5.47 21.49
N GLY A 238 9.31 -5.37 21.72
CA GLY A 238 8.61 -4.15 22.12
C GLY A 238 7.91 -3.39 20.99
N ALA A 239 7.87 -3.93 19.77
CA ALA A 239 7.12 -3.31 18.68
C ALA A 239 5.62 -3.56 18.84
N ARG A 240 4.78 -2.62 18.40
CA ARG A 240 3.34 -2.85 18.26
C ARG A 240 3.04 -3.28 16.84
N ILE A 241 2.28 -4.36 16.67
CA ILE A 241 2.05 -4.99 15.37
C ILE A 241 0.59 -4.85 15.00
N VAL A 242 0.34 -4.42 13.77
CA VAL A 242 -0.99 -4.42 13.15
C VAL A 242 -0.87 -5.11 11.80
N ILE A 243 -1.69 -6.14 11.55
CA ILE A 243 -1.68 -6.90 10.30
C ILE A 243 -3.08 -6.95 9.67
N GLY A 244 -3.20 -6.52 8.41
CA GLY A 244 -4.42 -6.66 7.61
C GLY A 244 -4.41 -7.95 6.81
N ASN A 245 -5.54 -8.65 6.71
CA ASN A 245 -5.69 -9.82 5.84
C ASN A 245 -7.17 -10.10 5.49
N SER A 246 -7.43 -11.17 4.73
CA SER A 246 -8.78 -11.69 4.49
C SER A 246 -9.37 -12.36 5.75
N THR A 247 -10.68 -12.60 5.76
CA THR A 247 -11.36 -13.38 6.80
C THR A 247 -11.39 -14.88 6.51
N ALA A 248 -10.38 -15.42 5.79
CA ALA A 248 -10.29 -16.85 5.56
C ALA A 248 -10.14 -17.58 6.92
N PRO A 249 -10.86 -18.69 7.18
CA PRO A 249 -10.82 -19.37 8.48
C PRO A 249 -9.39 -19.71 8.94
N ARG A 250 -8.55 -20.20 8.02
CA ARG A 250 -7.15 -20.55 8.31
C ARG A 250 -6.31 -19.35 8.75
N VAL A 251 -6.62 -18.15 8.27
CA VAL A 251 -5.96 -16.89 8.66
C VAL A 251 -6.37 -16.49 10.07
N ILE A 252 -7.66 -16.59 10.39
CA ILE A 252 -8.19 -16.35 11.74
C ILE A 252 -7.54 -17.30 12.74
N ASP A 253 -7.50 -18.60 12.40
CA ASP A 253 -6.87 -19.62 13.25
C ASP A 253 -5.38 -19.33 13.46
N LEU A 254 -4.65 -19.00 12.39
CA LEU A 254 -3.22 -18.67 12.46
C LEU A 254 -2.96 -17.52 13.44
N TYR A 255 -3.66 -16.40 13.29
CA TYR A 255 -3.44 -15.24 14.15
C TYR A 255 -3.92 -15.49 15.58
N SER A 256 -5.03 -16.21 15.78
CA SER A 256 -5.52 -16.56 17.12
C SER A 256 -4.51 -17.44 17.88
N GLN A 257 -3.91 -18.42 17.20
CA GLN A 257 -2.90 -19.30 17.77
C GLN A 257 -1.60 -18.57 18.16
N HIS A 258 -1.33 -17.43 17.51
CA HIS A 258 -0.17 -16.58 17.81
C HIS A 258 -0.49 -15.44 18.77
N GLY A 259 -1.69 -15.42 19.37
CA GLY A 259 -2.06 -14.47 20.42
C GLY A 259 -2.52 -13.10 19.94
N PHE A 260 -2.81 -12.93 18.64
CA PHE A 260 -3.30 -11.65 18.12
C PHE A 260 -4.75 -11.40 18.57
N GLU A 261 -5.07 -10.15 18.91
CA GLU A 261 -6.45 -9.68 19.01
C GLU A 261 -7.02 -9.47 17.60
N ILE A 262 -8.22 -10.00 17.33
CA ILE A 262 -8.84 -9.97 16.00
C ILE A 262 -9.97 -8.95 15.95
N HIS A 263 -9.87 -8.02 15.01
CA HIS A 263 -10.88 -7.03 14.68
C HIS A 263 -11.41 -7.26 13.25
N HIS A 264 -12.71 -7.07 13.06
CA HIS A 264 -13.34 -7.14 11.75
C HIS A 264 -13.66 -5.72 11.25
N ILE A 265 -13.17 -5.37 10.06
CA ILE A 265 -13.46 -4.09 9.40
C ILE A 265 -14.29 -4.31 8.14
N SER A 266 -15.20 -3.39 7.85
CA SER A 266 -16.15 -3.53 6.74
C SER A 266 -15.52 -3.05 5.43
N ALA A 267 -14.97 -3.96 4.65
CA ALA A 267 -14.43 -3.65 3.34
C ALA A 267 -15.54 -3.63 2.27
N ARG A 268 -15.94 -2.46 1.79
CA ARG A 268 -16.78 -2.37 0.59
C ARG A 268 -15.96 -2.75 -0.65
N ARG A 269 -15.76 -4.05 -0.91
CA ARG A 269 -15.18 -4.53 -2.17
C ARG A 269 -16.28 -4.73 -3.20
N SER A 270 -16.30 -3.95 -4.27
CA SER A 270 -17.14 -4.23 -5.43
C SER A 270 -16.51 -5.35 -6.27
N ILE A 271 -16.72 -6.61 -5.89
CA ILE A 271 -16.24 -7.78 -6.65
C ILE A 271 -17.45 -8.44 -7.33
N SER A 272 -18.11 -7.75 -8.26
CA SER A 272 -19.07 -8.36 -9.20
C SER A 272 -19.52 -7.35 -10.26
N SER A 273 -19.56 -7.78 -11.52
CA SER A 273 -20.19 -7.05 -12.64
C SER A 273 -21.72 -7.24 -12.70
N LYS A 274 -22.32 -7.94 -11.73
CA LYS A 274 -23.77 -8.16 -11.61
C LYS A 274 -24.30 -7.53 -10.30
N GLY A 275 -25.30 -6.65 -10.42
CA GLY A 275 -25.84 -5.87 -9.30
C GLY A 275 -26.51 -6.67 -8.18
N SER A 276 -26.77 -7.97 -8.37
CA SER A 276 -27.53 -8.83 -7.44
C SER A 276 -26.68 -9.67 -6.47
N THR A 277 -25.34 -9.57 -6.48
CA THR A 277 -24.44 -10.33 -5.58
C THR A 277 -23.43 -9.47 -4.84
N ARG A 278 -23.84 -8.27 -4.38
CA ARG A 278 -22.98 -7.43 -3.53
C ARG A 278 -22.91 -8.01 -2.11
N GLU A 279 -22.02 -8.98 -1.91
CA GLU A 279 -21.59 -9.37 -0.56
C GLU A 279 -20.59 -8.35 -0.01
N THR A 280 -20.83 -7.89 1.22
CA THR A 280 -19.86 -7.06 1.95
C THR A 280 -18.74 -7.98 2.42
N ALA A 281 -17.62 -8.02 1.68
CA ALA A 281 -16.43 -8.68 2.18
C ALA A 281 -15.98 -8.00 3.49
N LYS A 282 -15.72 -8.78 4.53
CA LYS A 282 -15.06 -8.26 5.72
C LYS A 282 -13.57 -8.47 5.54
N ASP A 283 -12.78 -7.44 5.85
CA ASP A 283 -11.33 -7.61 6.01
C ASP A 283 -11.06 -7.81 7.51
N LEU A 284 -9.99 -8.52 7.82
CA LEU A 284 -9.52 -8.77 9.18
C LEU A 284 -8.33 -7.87 9.48
N VAL A 285 -8.30 -7.32 10.70
CA VAL A 285 -7.13 -6.66 11.27
C VAL A 285 -6.77 -7.40 12.56
N ALA A 286 -5.55 -7.91 12.64
CA ALA A 286 -5.02 -8.57 13.84
C ALA A 286 -3.97 -7.68 14.51
N ILE A 287 -3.95 -7.63 15.85
CA ILE A 287 -3.09 -6.72 16.61
C ILE A 287 -2.32 -7.47 17.72
N LEU A 288 -1.04 -7.10 17.91
CA LEU A 288 -0.21 -7.44 19.08
C LEU A 288 0.40 -6.16 19.70
#